data_AF-A0A1S6FH54-F1
#
_entry.id   AF-A0A1S6FH54-F1
#
_cell.length_a   1.000
_cell.length_b   1.000
_cell.length_c   1.000
_cell.angle_alpha   90.00
_cell.angle_beta   90.00
_cell.angle_gamma   90.00
#
_symmetry.space_group_name_H-M   'P 1'
#
loop_
_entity.id
_entity.type
_entity.pdbx_description
1 polymer ?
#
loop_
_entity_poly.entity_id
_entity_poly.type
_entity_poly.pdbx_seq_one_letter_code
_entity_poly.pdbx_strand_id
1 'polypeptide(L)'
;MLMITAEIWPGGDKSRKHVIGEMRIANESDLANVSSYSVTTSQAADPGSGAGGWQSSLVIHGHRRSDGVWALVRAILDGALPNAARDERSIGEGKSDV
;
A
#
# COMPACT_ATOMS: atom_id res chain seq x y z
N MET A 1 -1.23 -16.52 -0.92
CA MET A 1 -1.47 -15.17 -1.48
C MET A 1 -2.66 -14.57 -0.76
N LEU A 2 -2.50 -13.36 -0.19
CA LEU A 2 -3.57 -12.58 0.44
C LEU A 2 -3.80 -11.31 -0.43
N MET A 3 -5.06 -11.00 -0.69
CA MET A 3 -5.47 -9.81 -1.44
C MET A 3 -6.39 -8.98 -0.56
N ILE A 4 -6.13 -7.68 -0.45
CA ILE A 4 -7.02 -6.71 0.19
C ILE A 4 -7.40 -5.68 -0.86
N THR A 5 -8.70 -5.39 -0.93
CA THR A 5 -9.26 -4.43 -1.87
C THR A 5 -10.04 -3.38 -1.09
N ALA A 6 -9.76 -2.11 -1.32
CA ALA A 6 -10.56 -1.01 -0.84
C ALA A 6 -11.56 -0.61 -1.94
N GLU A 7 -12.84 -0.68 -1.63
CA GLU A 7 -13.93 -0.30 -2.53
C GLU A 7 -14.74 0.85 -1.91
N ILE A 8 -15.12 1.83 -2.74
CA ILE A 8 -16.14 2.82 -2.37
C ILE A 8 -17.47 2.38 -2.93
N TRP A 9 -18.52 2.44 -2.11
CA TRP A 9 -19.91 2.24 -2.52
C TRP A 9 -20.65 3.58 -2.36
N PRO A 10 -20.78 4.38 -3.43
CA PRO A 10 -21.38 5.71 -3.33
C PRO A 10 -22.79 5.67 -2.74
N GLY A 11 -23.01 6.33 -1.60
CA GLY A 11 -24.30 6.32 -0.89
C GLY A 11 -24.75 4.92 -0.41
N GLY A 12 -23.82 3.98 -0.26
CA GLY A 12 -24.12 2.58 0.09
C GLY A 12 -24.61 1.72 -1.08
N ASP A 13 -24.67 2.27 -2.29
CA ASP A 13 -25.13 1.55 -3.47
C ASP A 13 -24.01 0.70 -4.10
N LYS A 14 -24.12 -0.61 -3.90
CA LYS A 14 -23.17 -1.61 -4.43
C LYS A 14 -23.08 -1.61 -5.95
N SER A 15 -24.13 -1.19 -6.68
CA SER A 15 -24.12 -1.19 -8.15
C SER A 15 -23.15 -0.14 -8.73
N ARG A 16 -22.86 0.91 -7.94
CA ARG A 16 -21.93 1.98 -8.29
C ARG A 16 -20.54 1.81 -7.67
N LYS A 17 -20.26 0.62 -7.15
CA LYS A 17 -18.97 0.36 -6.49
C LYS A 17 -17.81 0.49 -7.46
N HIS A 18 -16.69 0.99 -6.96
CA HIS A 18 -15.42 0.98 -7.68
C HIS A 18 -14.27 0.79 -6.70
N VAL A 19 -13.21 0.15 -7.20
CA VAL A 19 -11.99 -0.10 -6.43
C VAL A 19 -11.16 1.18 -6.41
N ILE A 20 -10.71 1.58 -5.23
CA ILE A 20 -9.84 2.75 -5.03
C ILE A 20 -8.43 2.37 -4.57
N GLY A 21 -8.23 1.12 -4.16
CA GLY A 21 -6.91 0.65 -3.77
C GLY A 21 -6.84 -0.86 -3.63
N GLU A 22 -5.62 -1.38 -3.78
CA GLU A 22 -5.34 -2.81 -3.73
C GLU A 22 -4.05 -3.07 -2.96
N MET A 23 -3.99 -4.21 -2.28
CA MET A 23 -2.80 -4.71 -1.62
C MET A 23 -2.65 -6.20 -1.93
N ARG A 24 -1.59 -6.53 -2.67
CA ARG A 24 -1.21 -7.90 -3.02
C ARG A 24 -0.09 -8.36 -2.10
N ILE A 25 -0.35 -9.39 -1.30
CA ILE A 25 0.56 -9.89 -0.25
C ILE A 25 0.93 -11.34 -0.55
N ALA A 26 2.15 -11.55 -1.03
CA ALA A 26 2.73 -12.86 -1.25
C ALA A 26 3.50 -13.28 0.01
N ASN A 27 3.33 -14.53 0.45
CA ASN A 27 4.20 -15.10 1.48
C ASN A 27 5.46 -15.66 0.78
N GLU A 28 6.64 -15.28 1.26
CA GLU A 28 7.92 -15.70 0.67
C GLU A 28 8.53 -16.93 1.35
N SER A 29 7.98 -17.36 2.49
CA SER A 29 8.45 -18.49 3.27
C SER A 29 7.35 -19.53 3.48
N ASP A 30 7.52 -20.71 2.88
CA ASP A 30 6.58 -21.79 3.12
C ASP A 30 6.56 -22.18 4.60
N LEU A 31 5.35 -22.13 5.18
CA LEU A 31 4.92 -22.91 6.35
C LEU A 31 5.42 -22.52 7.76
N ALA A 32 6.32 -21.57 7.95
CA ALA A 32 6.73 -21.18 9.31
C ALA A 32 5.71 -20.27 10.05
N ASN A 33 5.65 -20.37 11.38
CA ASN A 33 4.85 -19.46 12.24
C ASN A 33 5.26 -17.99 12.09
N VAL A 34 6.48 -17.75 11.61
CA VAL A 34 7.06 -16.45 11.30
C VAL A 34 7.39 -16.44 9.81
N SER A 35 6.95 -15.42 9.07
CA SER A 35 7.16 -15.35 7.63
C SER A 35 7.58 -13.97 7.15
N SER A 36 8.25 -13.96 6.00
CA SER A 36 8.43 -12.75 5.19
C SER A 36 7.33 -12.65 4.15
N TYR A 37 6.95 -11.42 3.80
CA TYR A 37 5.90 -11.14 2.84
C TYR A 37 6.31 -10.05 1.86
N SER A 38 6.32 -10.35 0.56
CA SER A 38 6.39 -9.32 -0.49
C SER A 38 5.02 -8.71 -0.68
N VAL A 39 4.99 -7.38 -0.74
CA VAL A 39 3.74 -6.62 -0.81
C VAL A 39 3.83 -5.57 -1.89
N THR A 40 2.78 -5.51 -2.71
CA THR A 40 2.52 -4.38 -3.61
C THR A 40 1.21 -3.72 -3.18
N THR A 41 1.28 -2.44 -2.84
CA THR A 41 0.12 -1.63 -2.48
C THR A 41 -0.07 -0.56 -3.55
N SER A 42 -1.30 -0.34 -3.99
CA SER A 42 -1.64 0.72 -4.93
C SER A 42 -2.92 1.43 -4.52
N GLN A 43 -2.99 2.69 -4.92
CA GLN A 43 -4.17 3.54 -4.84
C GLN A 43 -4.46 4.10 -6.23
N ALA A 44 -5.71 4.02 -6.65
CA ALA A 44 -6.17 4.70 -7.85
C ALA A 44 -6.35 6.20 -7.54
N ALA A 45 -6.10 7.05 -8.54
CA ALA A 45 -6.47 8.45 -8.39
C ALA A 45 -7.99 8.55 -8.21
N ASP A 46 -8.43 9.34 -7.25
CA ASP A 46 -9.84 9.61 -6.98
C ASP A 46 -10.12 11.11 -7.13
N PRO A 47 -10.75 11.54 -8.24
CA PRO A 47 -11.15 12.92 -8.43
C PRO A 47 -12.12 13.43 -7.36
N GLY A 48 -12.90 12.54 -6.72
CA GLY A 48 -13.89 12.91 -5.71
C GLY A 48 -13.27 13.37 -4.39
N SER A 49 -12.14 12.77 -3.98
CA SER A 49 -11.39 13.16 -2.79
C SER A 49 -10.16 14.03 -3.09
N GLY A 50 -9.76 14.14 -4.36
CA GLY A 50 -8.51 14.78 -4.76
C GLY A 50 -7.27 13.94 -4.47
N ALA A 51 -7.44 12.68 -4.06
CA ALA A 51 -6.33 11.78 -3.77
C ALA A 51 -5.63 11.36 -5.07
N GLY A 52 -4.31 11.57 -5.12
CA GLY A 52 -3.47 11.11 -6.22
C GLY A 52 -3.36 9.58 -6.25
N GLY A 53 -3.12 9.03 -7.44
CA GLY A 53 -2.78 7.62 -7.60
C GLY A 53 -1.32 7.37 -7.23
N TRP A 54 -1.04 6.25 -6.59
CA TRP A 54 0.33 5.84 -6.24
C TRP A 54 0.46 4.32 -6.17
N GLN A 55 1.70 3.85 -6.23
CA GLN A 55 2.03 2.44 -6.04
C GLN A 55 3.34 2.33 -5.25
N SER A 56 3.41 1.38 -4.33
CA SER A 56 4.58 1.08 -3.52
C SER A 56 4.77 -0.43 -3.40
N SER A 57 6.03 -0.85 -3.33
CA SER A 57 6.41 -2.24 -3.10
C SER A 57 7.39 -2.32 -1.93
N LEU A 58 7.16 -3.28 -1.03
CA LEU A 58 8.03 -3.51 0.13
C LEU A 58 8.00 -4.97 0.56
N VAL A 59 8.93 -5.35 1.43
CA VAL A 59 8.96 -6.66 2.08
C VAL A 59 8.78 -6.47 3.58
N ILE A 60 7.81 -7.19 4.17
CA ILE A 60 7.67 -7.29 5.62
C ILE A 60 8.40 -8.54 6.07
N HIS A 61 9.39 -8.38 6.94
CA HIS A 61 10.14 -9.49 7.52
C HIS A 61 9.60 -9.88 8.88
N GLY A 62 9.68 -11.16 9.21
CA GLY A 62 9.51 -11.62 10.59
C GLY A 62 8.09 -11.51 11.15
N HIS A 63 7.06 -11.43 10.30
CA HIS A 63 5.68 -11.31 10.79
C HIS A 63 5.20 -12.64 11.36
N ARG A 64 4.75 -12.65 12.61
CA ARG A 64 4.16 -13.84 13.23
C ARG A 64 2.70 -13.98 12.81
N ARG A 65 2.33 -15.16 12.30
CA ARG A 65 0.94 -15.43 11.88
C ARG A 65 -0.05 -15.33 13.03
N SER A 66 0.40 -15.64 14.26
CA SER A 66 -0.39 -15.50 15.49
C SER A 66 -0.80 -14.05 15.79
N ASP A 67 -0.05 -13.07 15.29
CA ASP A 67 -0.35 -11.65 15.52
C ASP A 67 -1.54 -11.18 14.64
N GLY A 68 -1.97 -12.02 13.70
CA GLY A 68 -3.17 -11.84 12.90
C GLY A 68 -2.95 -11.01 11.63
N VAL A 69 -3.97 -11.00 10.76
CA VAL A 69 -3.90 -10.33 9.45
C VAL A 69 -3.84 -8.80 9.59
N TRP A 70 -4.56 -8.20 10.53
CA TRP A 70 -4.60 -6.75 10.67
C TRP A 70 -3.30 -6.16 11.22
N ALA A 71 -2.56 -6.92 12.03
CA ALA A 71 -1.21 -6.54 12.42
C ALA A 71 -0.26 -6.48 11.21
N LEU A 72 -0.38 -7.45 10.29
CA LEU A 72 0.37 -7.43 9.02
C LEU A 72 -0.02 -6.21 8.18
N VAL A 73 -1.31 -5.94 8.02
CA VAL A 73 -1.81 -4.77 7.25
C VAL A 73 -1.27 -3.47 7.82
N ARG A 74 -1.29 -3.31 9.14
CA ARG A 74 -0.73 -2.12 9.79
C ARG A 74 0.76 -1.95 9.45
N ALA A 75 1.56 -3.00 9.62
CA ALA A 75 2.99 -2.94 9.31
C ALA A 75 3.25 -2.59 7.84
N ILE A 76 2.42 -3.09 6.93
CA ILE A 76 2.47 -2.73 5.51
C ILE A 76 2.18 -1.25 5.32
N LEU A 77 1.07 -0.74 5.88
CA LEU A 77 0.68 0.67 5.72
C LEU A 77 1.73 1.62 6.29
N ASP A 78 2.33 1.29 7.44
CA ASP A 78 3.41 2.06 8.05
C ASP A 78 4.65 2.17 7.13
N GLY A 79 4.90 1.17 6.27
CA GLY A 79 6.01 1.18 5.31
C GLY A 79 5.65 1.63 3.89
N ALA A 80 4.39 1.46 3.47
CA ALA A 80 3.95 1.67 2.08
C ALA A 80 3.55 3.11 1.79
N LEU A 81 3.01 3.82 2.78
CA LEU A 81 2.41 5.13 2.55
C LEU A 81 3.47 6.15 2.13
N PRO A 82 3.19 6.98 1.10
CA PRO A 82 4.05 8.10 0.76
C PRO A 82 4.16 9.03 1.97
N ASN A 83 5.38 9.27 2.45
CA ASN A 83 5.59 10.33 3.41
C ASN A 83 5.47 11.66 2.66
N ALA A 84 4.44 12.46 2.96
CA ALA A 84 4.27 13.80 2.36
C ALA A 84 5.54 14.69 2.51
N ALA A 85 6.38 14.42 3.52
CA ALA A 85 7.63 15.15 3.76
C ALA A 85 8.87 14.62 2.99
N ARG A 86 8.78 13.53 2.21
CA ARG A 86 9.94 12.98 1.48
C ARG A 86 10.04 13.49 0.03
N ASP A 87 8.94 13.93 -0.57
CA ASP A 87 8.91 14.35 -1.98
C ASP A 87 9.47 15.77 -2.21
N GLU A 88 9.54 16.64 -1.19
CA GLU A 88 10.13 17.98 -1.35
C GLU A 88 11.66 17.97 -1.50
N ARG A 89 12.35 16.88 -1.12
CA ARG A 89 13.82 16.77 -1.22
C ARG A 89 14.34 16.22 -2.55
N SER A 90 13.47 15.92 -3.52
CA SER A 90 13.91 15.47 -4.85
C SER A 90 13.86 16.56 -5.92
N ILE A 91 13.42 17.79 -5.59
CA ILE A 91 13.38 18.93 -6.51
C ILE A 91 14.43 19.96 -6.05
N GLY A 92 15.71 19.68 -6.25
CA GLY A 92 16.74 20.57 -5.73
C GLY A 92 18.19 20.30 -6.11
N GLU A 93 18.48 19.66 -7.24
CA GLU A 93 19.85 19.68 -7.81
C GLU A 93 19.79 19.82 -9.34
N GLY A 94 19.27 20.95 -9.81
CA GLY A 94 19.58 21.46 -11.14
C GLY A 94 20.82 22.37 -11.03
N LYS A 95 22.01 21.81 -11.24
CA LYS A 95 23.22 22.62 -11.46
C LYS A 95 22.98 23.53 -12.66
N SER A 96 23.04 24.83 -12.42
CA SER A 96 23.22 25.84 -13.46
C SER A 96 24.68 25.80 -13.91
N ASP A 97 24.94 25.18 -15.05
CA ASP A 97 26.15 25.42 -15.85
C ASP A 97 25.72 26.30 -17.04
N VAL A 98 25.97 27.61 -16.95
CA VAL A 98 26.55 28.53 -17.95
C VAL A 98 26.80 29.87 -17.25
#